data_AF-A0A183D5U7-F1
#
_entry.id   AF-A0A183D5U7-F1
#
_cell.length_a   1.000
_cell.length_b   1.000
_cell.length_c   1.000
_cell.angle_alpha   90.00
_cell.angle_beta   90.00
_cell.angle_gamma   90.00
#
_symmetry.space_group_name_H-M   'P 1'
#
loop_
_entity.id
_entity.type
_entity.pdbx_description
1 polymer ?
#
loop_
_entity_poly.entity_id
_entity_poly.type
_entity_poly.pdbx_seq_one_letter_code
_entity_poly.pdbx_strand_id
1 'polypeptide(L)'
;MLERIMSRRWLELDYKVLAHAINHTIMFENLLCKRFPAKSEFNFEKIIWKAFDKYMDVFVAAQKKNLDSFLEECVLRIRSGAERPTRETAPQAYPLPSSADMFLLLKKIIAESTKLSSNPNALLRDLMEVLRGCLRGYAHGCLTAFLPSVSSAQFSSTSILQTLMRYYFSFSRDPEL
;
A
#
# COMPACT_ATOMS: atom_id res chain seq x y z
N MET A 1 -15.93 -13.24 25.76
CA MET A 1 -14.65 -13.37 26.50
C MET A 1 -13.45 -13.11 25.60
N LEU A 2 -13.33 -13.76 24.44
CA LEU A 2 -12.25 -13.53 23.47
C LEU A 2 -12.17 -12.07 22.96
N GLU A 3 -13.32 -11.48 22.60
CA GLU A 3 -13.40 -10.05 22.22
C GLU A 3 -12.79 -9.13 23.27
N ARG A 4 -13.16 -9.31 24.54
CA ARG A 4 -12.69 -8.47 25.65
C ARG A 4 -11.18 -8.57 25.88
N ILE A 5 -10.59 -9.73 25.60
CA ILE A 5 -9.14 -9.95 25.72
C ILE A 5 -8.42 -9.32 24.52
N MET A 6 -8.93 -9.53 23.31
CA MET A 6 -8.35 -8.98 22.08
C MET A 6 -8.42 -7.44 22.05
N SER A 7 -9.53 -6.84 22.49
CA SER A 7 -9.67 -5.38 22.59
C SER A 7 -8.72 -4.72 23.60
N ARG A 8 -8.19 -5.47 24.58
CA ARG A 8 -7.25 -4.94 25.60
C ARG A 8 -5.78 -5.06 25.20
N ARG A 9 -5.44 -6.03 24.35
CA ARG A 9 -4.05 -6.33 23.94
C ARG A 9 -3.79 -6.15 22.45
N TRP A 10 -4.68 -5.47 21.73
CA TRP A 10 -4.58 -5.33 20.28
C TRP A 10 -3.27 -4.67 19.81
N LEU A 11 -2.66 -3.81 20.64
CA LEU A 11 -1.34 -3.21 20.39
C LEU A 11 -0.16 -4.20 20.42
N GLU A 12 -0.32 -5.34 21.09
CA GLU A 12 0.69 -6.42 21.15
C GLU A 12 0.51 -7.42 20.01
N LEU A 13 -0.53 -7.27 19.20
CA LEU A 13 -0.94 -8.24 18.20
C LEU A 13 -0.10 -8.07 16.93
N ASP A 14 0.72 -9.06 16.61
CA ASP A 14 1.43 -9.11 15.33
C ASP A 14 0.46 -9.54 14.22
N TYR A 15 0.39 -8.75 13.14
CA TYR A 15 -0.45 -9.07 11.98
C TYR A 15 -0.11 -10.44 11.37
N LYS A 16 1.13 -10.95 11.54
CA LYS A 16 1.52 -12.29 11.09
C LYS A 16 0.82 -13.39 11.87
N VAL A 17 0.65 -13.22 13.17
CA VAL A 17 -0.11 -14.16 14.01
C VAL A 17 -1.58 -14.14 13.62
N LEU A 18 -2.13 -12.94 13.38
CA LEU A 18 -3.48 -12.77 12.86
C LEU A 18 -3.66 -13.46 11.49
N ALA A 19 -2.73 -13.24 10.56
CA ALA A 19 -2.72 -13.87 9.25
C ALA A 19 -2.62 -15.39 9.33
N HIS A 20 -1.82 -15.92 10.25
CA HIS A 20 -1.72 -17.35 10.51
C HIS A 20 -3.06 -17.92 10.98
N ALA A 21 -3.71 -17.29 11.97
CA ALA A 21 -5.02 -17.71 12.47
C ALA A 21 -6.11 -17.65 11.39
N ILE A 22 -6.09 -16.61 10.54
CA ILE A 22 -6.99 -16.46 9.40
C ILE A 22 -6.78 -17.58 8.39
N ASN A 23 -5.53 -17.89 8.00
CA ASN A 23 -5.24 -18.98 7.08
C ASN A 23 -5.75 -20.33 7.60
N HIS A 24 -5.54 -20.63 8.88
CA HIS A 24 -6.09 -21.85 9.49
C HIS A 24 -7.62 -21.86 9.50
N THR A 25 -8.25 -20.71 9.74
CA THR A 25 -9.72 -20.58 9.69
C THR A 25 -10.25 -20.81 8.28
N ILE A 26 -9.63 -20.22 7.26
CA ILE A 26 -10.00 -20.43 5.85
C ILE A 26 -9.86 -21.90 5.46
N MET A 27 -8.77 -22.56 5.85
CA MET A 27 -8.58 -23.99 5.62
C MET A 27 -9.69 -24.82 6.28
N PHE A 28 -10.03 -24.49 7.52
CA PHE A 28 -11.11 -25.16 8.25
C PHE A 28 -12.49 -24.94 7.60
N GLU A 29 -12.83 -23.70 7.23
CA GLU A 29 -14.07 -23.39 6.50
C GLU A 29 -14.14 -24.14 5.18
N ASN A 30 -13.04 -24.24 4.43
CA ASN A 30 -13.00 -25.01 3.19
C ASN A 30 -13.31 -26.50 3.43
N LEU A 31 -12.90 -27.07 4.56
CA LEU A 31 -13.29 -28.44 4.94
C LEU A 31 -14.78 -28.53 5.29
N LEU A 32 -15.34 -27.51 5.95
CA LEU A 32 -16.78 -27.44 6.22
C LEU A 32 -17.59 -27.35 4.93
N CYS A 33 -17.22 -26.48 3.99
CA CYS A 33 -17.89 -26.35 2.69
C CYS A 33 -17.85 -27.65 1.88
N LYS A 34 -16.73 -28.41 1.96
CA LYS A 34 -16.61 -29.72 1.31
C LYS A 34 -17.48 -30.78 1.96
N ARG A 35 -17.57 -30.79 3.29
CA ARG A 35 -18.34 -31.79 4.06
C ARG A 35 -19.83 -31.49 4.07
N PHE A 36 -20.19 -30.21 4.03
CA PHE A 36 -21.55 -29.70 4.09
C PHE A 36 -21.77 -28.74 2.90
N PRO A 37 -22.13 -29.29 1.73
CA PRO A 37 -22.38 -28.50 0.53
C PRO A 37 -23.44 -27.43 0.79
N ALA A 38 -23.27 -26.27 0.16
CA ALA A 38 -24.21 -25.16 0.29
C ALA A 38 -25.63 -25.61 -0.05
N LYS A 39 -26.55 -25.36 0.88
CA LYS A 39 -27.99 -25.48 0.66
C LYS A 39 -28.57 -24.08 0.57
N SER A 40 -29.76 -23.94 -0.01
CA SER A 40 -30.43 -22.65 -0.21
C SER A 40 -30.52 -21.77 1.05
N GLU A 41 -30.49 -22.38 2.23
CA GLU A 41 -30.58 -21.68 3.52
C GLU A 41 -29.25 -21.58 4.28
N PHE A 42 -28.18 -22.27 3.84
CA PHE A 42 -26.94 -22.38 4.62
C PHE A 42 -25.69 -22.56 3.76
N ASN A 43 -24.71 -21.67 3.94
CA ASN A 43 -23.37 -21.73 3.31
C ASN A 43 -22.30 -21.40 4.36
N PHE A 44 -21.26 -22.23 4.50
CA PHE A 44 -20.16 -22.01 5.45
C PHE A 44 -19.09 -21.02 4.96
N GLU A 45 -19.20 -20.52 3.73
CA GLU A 45 -18.23 -19.57 3.17
C GLU A 45 -18.15 -18.28 4.01
N LYS A 46 -16.95 -18.01 4.55
CA LYS A 46 -16.59 -16.78 5.28
C LYS A 46 -17.34 -16.51 6.58
N ILE A 47 -18.18 -17.43 7.07
CA ILE A 47 -18.98 -17.21 8.29
C ILE A 47 -18.10 -16.97 9.53
N ILE A 48 -17.04 -17.76 9.69
CA ILE A 48 -16.08 -17.68 10.78
C ILE A 48 -15.01 -16.65 10.45
N TRP A 49 -14.51 -16.62 9.21
CA TRP A 49 -13.48 -15.69 8.77
C TRP A 49 -13.89 -14.22 8.99
N LYS A 50 -15.16 -13.87 8.79
CA LYS A 50 -15.68 -12.52 9.04
C LYS A 50 -15.43 -12.00 10.47
N ALA A 51 -15.29 -12.89 11.46
CA ALA A 51 -15.00 -12.50 12.84
C ALA A 51 -13.64 -11.79 13.00
N PHE A 52 -12.74 -11.93 12.03
CA PHE A 52 -11.42 -11.29 12.04
C PHE A 52 -11.41 -9.87 11.45
N ASP A 53 -12.43 -9.46 10.67
CA ASP A 53 -12.41 -8.19 9.93
C ASP A 53 -12.28 -6.95 10.84
N LYS A 54 -12.77 -7.04 12.08
CA LYS A 54 -12.66 -5.96 13.08
C LYS A 54 -11.24 -5.71 13.61
N TYR A 55 -10.29 -6.58 13.28
CA TYR A 55 -8.89 -6.48 13.73
C TYR A 55 -7.93 -6.16 12.57
N MET A 56 -8.45 -5.73 11.42
CA MET A 56 -7.62 -5.44 10.25
C MET A 56 -6.80 -4.15 10.38
N ASP A 57 -7.13 -3.29 11.35
CA ASP A 57 -6.34 -2.12 11.73
C ASP A 57 -4.90 -2.47 12.12
N VAL A 58 -4.70 -3.63 12.75
CA VAL A 58 -3.36 -4.18 13.07
C VAL A 58 -2.53 -4.39 11.80
N PHE A 59 -3.14 -4.94 10.74
CA PHE A 59 -2.47 -5.10 9.45
C PHE A 59 -2.16 -3.74 8.82
N VAL A 60 -3.13 -2.82 8.77
CA VAL A 60 -2.96 -1.48 8.20
C VAL A 60 -1.82 -0.72 8.92
N ALA A 61 -1.77 -0.77 10.24
CA ALA A 61 -0.72 -0.15 11.04
C ALA A 61 0.66 -0.76 10.77
N ALA A 62 0.74 -2.09 10.65
CA ALA A 62 1.99 -2.77 10.31
C ALA A 62 2.50 -2.39 8.92
N GLN A 63 1.61 -2.32 7.92
CA GLN A 63 2.00 -1.91 6.57
C GLN A 63 2.39 -0.45 6.50
N LYS A 64 1.71 0.44 7.25
CA LYS A 64 2.11 1.84 7.39
C LYS A 64 3.54 1.95 7.91
N LYS A 65 3.85 1.29 9.03
CA LYS A 65 5.22 1.29 9.59
C LYS A 65 6.25 0.73 8.60
N ASN A 66 5.92 -0.34 7.88
CA ASN A 66 6.81 -0.93 6.89
C ASN A 66 7.12 0.04 5.74
N LEU A 67 6.10 0.73 5.20
CA LEU A 67 6.27 1.73 4.15
C LEU A 67 7.01 2.97 4.64
N ASP A 68 6.73 3.44 5.86
CA ASP A 68 7.42 4.58 6.47
C ASP A 68 8.92 4.28 6.61
N SER A 69 9.29 3.09 7.12
CA SER A 69 10.71 2.66 7.20
C SER A 69 11.37 2.51 5.83
N PHE A 70 10.66 1.95 4.84
CA PHE A 70 11.14 1.85 3.47
C PHE A 70 11.43 3.23 2.86
N LEU A 71 10.54 4.20 3.08
CA LEU A 71 10.72 5.57 2.60
C LEU A 71 11.92 6.26 3.27
N GLU A 72 12.07 6.11 4.58
CA GLU A 72 13.22 6.65 5.32
C GLU A 72 14.54 6.11 4.73
N GLU A 73 14.62 4.82 4.44
CA GLU A 73 15.77 4.21 3.81
C GLU A 73 16.03 4.77 2.40
N CYS A 74 14.98 4.97 1.59
CA CYS A 74 15.11 5.60 0.27
C CYS A 74 15.68 7.02 0.36
N VAL A 75 15.14 7.83 1.27
CA VAL A 75 15.60 9.20 1.50
C VAL A 75 17.07 9.22 1.96
N LEU A 76 17.47 8.29 2.84
CA LEU A 76 18.86 8.17 3.29
C LEU A 76 19.81 7.80 2.14
N ARG A 77 19.44 6.83 1.29
CA ARG A 77 20.26 6.43 0.13
C ARG A 77 20.41 7.53 -0.90
N ILE A 78 19.37 8.35 -1.11
CA ILE A 78 19.44 9.51 -2.00
C ILE A 78 20.35 10.59 -1.42
N ARG A 79 20.21 10.92 -0.13
CA ARG A 79 21.03 11.93 0.56
C ARG A 79 22.50 11.54 0.64
N SER A 80 22.80 10.26 0.85
CA SER A 80 24.18 9.74 0.84
C SER A 80 24.77 9.64 -0.58
N GLY A 81 23.94 9.78 -1.62
CA GLY A 81 24.33 9.61 -3.01
C GLY A 81 24.48 8.16 -3.47
N ALA A 82 24.13 7.19 -2.61
CA ALA A 82 24.09 5.77 -2.95
C ALA A 82 23.03 5.44 -4.01
N GLU A 83 21.98 6.27 -4.11
CA GLU A 83 21.00 6.22 -5.20
C GLU A 83 20.92 7.57 -5.90
N ARG A 84 21.12 7.56 -7.23
CA ARG A 84 21.01 8.73 -8.10
C ARG A 84 20.43 8.29 -9.45
N PRO A 85 19.73 9.18 -10.18
CA PRO A 85 19.34 8.92 -11.55
C PRO A 85 20.58 8.65 -12.40
N THR A 86 20.58 7.54 -13.14
CA THR A 86 21.63 7.25 -14.11
C THR A 86 21.51 8.25 -15.25
N ARG A 87 22.54 9.08 -15.46
CA ARG A 87 22.59 10.08 -16.53
C ARG A 87 23.07 9.42 -17.82
N GLU A 88 22.35 8.42 -18.30
CA GLU A 88 22.60 7.82 -19.60
C GLU A 88 21.80 8.55 -20.67
N THR A 89 22.39 8.65 -21.87
CA THR A 89 21.92 9.35 -23.08
C THR A 89 20.64 8.76 -23.69
N ALA A 90 19.80 8.12 -22.88
CA ALA A 90 18.59 7.46 -23.29
C ALA A 90 17.49 8.51 -23.59
N PRO A 91 16.69 8.32 -24.65
CA PRO A 91 15.58 9.20 -24.98
C PRO A 91 14.39 9.12 -24.00
N GLN A 92 14.47 8.24 -22.99
CA GLN A 92 13.40 7.91 -22.05
C GLN A 92 13.84 8.25 -20.61
N ALA A 93 12.88 8.62 -19.75
CA ALA A 93 13.16 8.79 -18.33
C ALA A 93 13.55 7.45 -17.68
N TYR A 94 14.71 7.40 -17.01
CA TYR A 94 15.13 6.21 -16.29
C TYR A 94 14.57 6.22 -14.86
N PRO A 95 13.82 5.19 -14.44
CA PRO A 95 13.28 5.11 -13.09
C PRO A 95 14.39 4.91 -12.06
N LEU A 96 14.23 5.49 -10.88
CA LEU A 96 15.08 5.17 -9.73
C LEU A 96 14.94 3.68 -9.38
N PRO A 97 16.01 2.94 -9.05
CA PRO A 97 15.92 1.55 -8.61
C PRO A 97 14.87 1.34 -7.51
N SER A 98 14.81 2.24 -6.53
CA SER A 98 13.84 2.18 -5.43
C SER A 98 12.38 2.37 -5.84
N SER A 99 12.12 2.92 -7.03
CA SER A 99 10.74 3.02 -7.53
C SER A 99 10.18 1.64 -7.94
N ALA A 100 11.04 0.74 -8.43
CA ALA A 100 10.65 -0.64 -8.71
C ALA A 100 10.37 -1.41 -7.42
N ASP A 101 11.24 -1.25 -6.42
CA ASP A 101 11.06 -1.86 -5.09
C ASP A 101 9.77 -1.37 -4.42
N MET A 102 9.50 -0.06 -4.49
CA MET A 102 8.25 0.53 -4.01
C MET A 102 7.04 -0.10 -4.71
N PHE A 103 7.07 -0.19 -6.05
CA PHE A 103 5.97 -0.80 -6.80
C PHE A 103 5.71 -2.25 -6.37
N LEU A 104 6.77 -3.05 -6.22
CA LEU A 104 6.66 -4.44 -5.76
C LEU A 104 6.12 -4.53 -4.34
N LEU A 105 6.53 -3.63 -3.45
CA LEU A 105 6.06 -3.58 -2.07
C LEU A 105 4.57 -3.22 -2.00
N LEU A 106 4.13 -2.17 -2.72
CA LEU A 106 2.72 -1.80 -2.81
C LEU A 106 1.87 -2.93 -3.40
N LYS A 107 2.35 -3.58 -4.47
CA LYS A 107 1.69 -4.75 -5.08
C LYS A 107 1.56 -5.90 -4.08
N LYS A 108 2.62 -6.18 -3.30
CA LYS A 108 2.62 -7.21 -2.27
C LYS A 108 1.56 -6.94 -1.21
N ILE A 109 1.49 -5.70 -0.71
CA ILE A 109 0.50 -5.29 0.31
C ILE A 109 -0.93 -5.48 -0.20
N ILE A 110 -1.22 -5.04 -1.42
CA ILE A 110 -2.54 -5.21 -2.06
C ILE A 110 -2.87 -6.69 -2.24
N ALA A 111 -1.91 -7.50 -2.70
CA ALA A 111 -2.12 -8.93 -2.87
C ALA A 111 -2.37 -9.64 -1.53
N GLU A 112 -1.70 -9.24 -0.46
CA GLU A 112 -1.88 -9.80 0.88
C GLU A 112 -3.25 -9.41 1.46
N SER A 113 -3.70 -8.16 1.28
CA SER A 113 -5.00 -7.70 1.81
C SER A 113 -6.18 -8.49 1.22
N THR A 114 -6.10 -8.93 -0.03
CA THR A 114 -7.17 -9.73 -0.66
C THR A 114 -7.35 -11.11 -0.05
N LYS A 115 -6.33 -11.62 0.65
CA LYS A 115 -6.34 -12.95 1.30
C LYS A 115 -6.62 -12.87 2.79
N LEU A 116 -6.54 -11.68 3.38
CA LEU A 116 -6.58 -11.50 4.82
C LEU A 116 -7.98 -11.13 5.35
N SER A 117 -8.75 -10.38 4.58
CA SER A 117 -10.10 -9.95 4.97
C SER A 117 -11.19 -10.73 4.26
N SER A 118 -12.30 -10.99 4.97
CA SER A 118 -13.49 -11.58 4.36
C SER A 118 -14.17 -10.61 3.39
N ASN A 119 -13.93 -9.30 3.58
CA ASN A 119 -14.32 -8.18 2.73
C ASN A 119 -13.08 -7.40 2.23
N PRO A 120 -12.40 -7.90 1.18
CA PRO A 120 -11.19 -7.27 0.64
C PRO A 120 -11.35 -5.79 0.27
N ASN A 121 -12.52 -5.39 -0.21
CA ASN A 121 -12.78 -4.00 -0.61
C ASN A 121 -12.82 -3.04 0.58
N ALA A 122 -13.28 -3.50 1.75
CA ALA A 122 -13.24 -2.68 2.96
C ALA A 122 -11.78 -2.47 3.40
N LEU A 123 -11.00 -3.55 3.49
CA LEU A 123 -9.59 -3.45 3.86
C LEU A 123 -8.76 -2.62 2.87
N LEU A 124 -9.04 -2.76 1.56
CA LEU A 124 -8.37 -1.93 0.55
C LEU A 124 -8.67 -0.44 0.74
N ARG A 125 -9.90 -0.06 1.12
CA ARG A 125 -10.23 1.34 1.41
C ARG A 125 -9.40 1.88 2.58
N ASP A 126 -9.20 1.09 3.63
CA ASP A 126 -8.39 1.49 4.78
C ASP A 126 -6.90 1.62 4.41
N LEU A 127 -6.41 0.74 3.51
CA LEU A 127 -5.05 0.81 2.98
C LEU A 127 -4.82 1.98 2.03
N MET A 128 -5.85 2.46 1.31
CA MET A 128 -5.68 3.52 0.31
C MET A 128 -5.00 4.77 0.88
N GLU A 129 -5.31 5.16 2.11
CA GLU A 129 -4.67 6.31 2.75
C GLU A 129 -3.19 6.05 3.08
N VAL A 130 -2.85 4.82 3.47
CA VAL A 130 -1.46 4.40 3.71
C VAL A 130 -0.66 4.37 2.41
N LEU A 131 -1.21 3.80 1.34
CA LEU A 131 -0.56 3.73 0.03
C LEU A 131 -0.38 5.12 -0.57
N ARG A 132 -1.38 6.00 -0.46
CA ARG A 132 -1.29 7.41 -0.87
C ARG A 132 -0.22 8.16 -0.07
N GLY A 133 -0.17 7.93 1.24
CA GLY A 133 0.86 8.47 2.12
C GLY A 133 2.26 8.08 1.64
N CYS A 134 2.45 6.80 1.31
CA CYS A 134 3.72 6.30 0.78
C CYS A 134 4.10 6.97 -0.54
N LEU A 135 3.19 7.00 -1.52
CA LEU A 135 3.44 7.59 -2.84
C LEU A 135 3.78 9.09 -2.73
N ARG A 136 3.05 9.82 -1.87
CA ARG A 136 3.30 11.24 -1.60
C ARG A 136 4.66 11.44 -0.92
N GLY A 137 4.97 10.60 0.08
CA GLY A 137 6.25 10.61 0.78
C GLY A 137 7.41 10.33 -0.17
N TYR A 138 7.27 9.38 -1.09
CA TYR A 138 8.26 9.09 -2.12
C TYR A 138 8.44 10.28 -3.08
N ALA A 139 7.34 10.89 -3.55
CA ALA A 139 7.43 12.04 -4.43
C ALA A 139 8.17 13.22 -3.78
N HIS A 140 7.85 13.56 -2.53
CA HIS A 140 8.45 14.71 -1.82
C HIS A 140 9.80 14.41 -1.15
N GLY A 141 10.05 13.16 -0.76
CA GLY A 141 11.28 12.77 -0.08
C GLY A 141 12.38 12.36 -1.06
N CYS A 142 11.99 11.71 -2.16
CA CYS A 142 12.92 11.10 -3.09
C CYS A 142 13.01 11.86 -4.41
N LEU A 143 11.88 12.12 -5.08
CA LEU A 143 11.90 12.65 -6.45
C LEU A 143 12.27 14.13 -6.51
N THR A 144 11.77 14.94 -5.58
CA THR A 144 12.08 16.39 -5.55
C THR A 144 13.56 16.68 -5.33
N ALA A 145 14.33 15.75 -4.78
CA ALA A 145 15.79 15.89 -4.61
C ALA A 145 16.54 16.00 -5.95
N PHE A 146 15.91 15.57 -7.04
CA PHE A 146 16.49 15.59 -8.39
C PHE A 146 15.84 16.62 -9.31
N LEU A 147 14.88 17.40 -8.80
CA LEU A 147 14.31 18.51 -9.57
C LEU A 147 15.28 19.70 -9.53
N PRO A 148 15.44 20.44 -10.64
CA PRO A 148 16.28 21.63 -10.66
C PRO A 148 15.79 22.65 -9.63
N SER A 149 16.65 23.05 -8.69
CA SER A 149 16.31 24.10 -7.73
C SER A 149 16.19 25.43 -8.47
N VAL A 150 15.01 26.04 -8.44
CA VAL A 150 14.79 27.37 -9.01
C VAL A 150 15.44 28.42 -8.11
N SER A 151 16.74 28.58 -8.22
CA SER A 151 17.51 29.62 -7.54
C SER A 151 18.47 30.27 -8.53
N SER A 152 17.90 30.94 -9.54
CA SER A 152 18.52 32.00 -10.37
C SER A 152 17.52 32.74 -11.30
N ALA A 153 16.22 32.47 -11.24
CA ALA A 153 15.20 33.27 -11.92
C ALA A 153 13.87 33.15 -11.15
N GLN A 154 13.18 34.27 -10.96
CA GLN A 154 11.92 34.38 -10.22
C GLN A 154 10.81 33.48 -10.82
N PHE A 155 10.72 32.21 -10.41
CA PHE A 155 9.54 31.38 -10.67
C PHE A 155 9.25 30.49 -9.45
N SER A 156 8.13 30.75 -8.78
CA SER A 156 7.71 30.04 -7.56
C SER A 156 7.51 28.55 -7.85
N SER A 157 8.00 27.68 -6.98
CA SER A 157 7.97 26.20 -7.10
C SER A 157 6.55 25.61 -7.28
N THR A 158 5.52 26.37 -6.87
CA THR A 158 4.10 26.08 -7.11
C THR A 158 3.72 26.08 -8.60
N SER A 159 4.43 26.85 -9.43
CA SER A 159 4.15 26.99 -10.86
C SER A 159 4.50 25.74 -11.68
N ILE A 160 5.59 25.04 -11.35
CA ILE A 160 6.01 23.83 -12.09
C ILE A 160 5.06 22.67 -11.80
N LEU A 161 4.68 22.47 -10.53
CA LEU A 161 3.67 21.48 -10.16
C LEU A 161 2.30 21.81 -10.75
N GLN A 162 1.91 23.09 -10.81
CA GLN A 162 0.69 23.50 -11.50
C GLN A 162 0.75 23.26 -13.01
N THR A 163 1.92 23.45 -13.64
CA THR A 163 2.12 23.16 -15.06
C THR A 163 2.06 21.66 -15.34
N LEU A 164 2.72 20.82 -14.53
CA LEU A 164 2.66 19.36 -14.68
C LEU A 164 1.26 18.80 -14.39
N MET A 165 0.57 19.32 -13.37
CA MET A 165 -0.83 18.97 -13.11
C MET A 165 -1.75 19.46 -14.25
N ARG A 166 -1.50 20.65 -14.82
CA ARG A 166 -2.22 21.12 -16.02
C ARG A 166 -2.00 20.18 -17.20
N TYR A 167 -0.77 19.74 -17.45
CA TYR A 167 -0.48 18.78 -18.51
C TYR A 167 -1.20 17.44 -18.28
N TYR A 168 -1.22 16.95 -17.03
CA TYR A 168 -1.94 15.72 -16.67
C TYR A 168 -3.47 15.87 -16.85
N PHE A 169 -4.03 17.02 -16.48
CA PHE A 169 -5.45 17.33 -16.69
C PHE A 169 -5.82 17.57 -18.14
N SER A 170 -4.91 18.12 -18.96
CA SER A 170 -5.08 18.26 -20.40
C SER A 170 -5.04 16.90 -21.09
N PHE A 171 -4.13 16.01 -20.68
CA PHE A 171 -4.06 14.64 -21.21
C PHE A 171 -5.29 13.81 -20.83
N SER A 172 -5.88 14.05 -19.65
CA SER A 172 -7.11 13.38 -19.22
C SER A 172 -8.38 13.90 -19.92
N ARG A 173 -8.28 14.89 -20.81
CA ARG A 173 -9.40 15.49 -21.56
C ARG A 173 -9.49 15.09 -23.03
N ASP A 174 -8.58 14.27 -23.53
CA ASP A 174 -8.67 13.70 -24.88
C ASP A 174 -9.15 12.24 -24.79
N PRO A 175 -10.46 11.96 -24.96
CA PRO A 175 -10.97 10.62 -24.97
C PRO A 175 -11.16 10.11 -26.40
N GLU A 176 -10.18 10.23 -27.32
CA GLU A 176 -10.26 9.51 -28.61
C GLU A 176 -8.89 9.10 -29.16
N LEU A 177 -8.58 7.81 -28.94
CA LEU A 177 -8.03 6.89 -29.94
C LEU A 177 -8.33 5.45 -29.51
#